data_AF-A0A0K2VE60-F1
#
_entry.id   AF-A0A0K2VE60-F1
#
_cell.length_a   1.000
_cell.length_b   1.000
_cell.length_c   1.000
_cell.angle_alpha   90.00
_cell.angle_beta   90.00
_cell.angle_gamma   90.00
#
_symmetry.space_group_name_H-M   'P 1'
#
loop_
_entity.id
_entity.type
_entity.pdbx_description
1 polymer ?
#
loop_
_entity_poly.entity_id
_entity_poly.type
_entity_poly.pdbx_seq_one_letter_code
_entity_poly.pdbx_strand_id
1 'polypeptide(L)' 'MERETFISKNSSVTWSSTSCDHHGRHAEQNLIKMDPGPTRYAVSHANDIVSTFNLFLTPKIEKITLEMTNREGFLKYGDG' A
#
# COMPACT_ATOMS: atom_id res chain seq x y z
N MET A 1 3.81 -23.39 -5.25
CA MET A 1 2.74 -22.41 -5.49
C MET A 1 2.95 -21.84 -6.88
N GLU A 2 1.94 -21.91 -7.73
CA GLU A 2 1.97 -21.27 -9.05
C GLU A 2 2.02 -19.74 -8.88
N ARG A 3 2.81 -19.06 -9.72
CA ARG A 3 2.94 -17.59 -9.70
C ARG A 3 1.73 -16.99 -10.40
N GLU A 4 0.80 -16.42 -9.63
CA GLU A 4 -0.32 -15.67 -10.17
C GLU A 4 0.11 -14.22 -10.40
N THR A 5 -0.09 -13.74 -11.63
CA THR A 5 0.28 -12.37 -12.01
C THR A 5 -0.99 -11.58 -12.32
N PHE A 6 -1.12 -10.41 -11.70
CA PHE A 6 -2.24 -9.50 -11.87
C PHE A 6 -1.75 -8.25 -12.58
N ILE A 7 -2.48 -7.79 -13.59
CA ILE A 7 -2.10 -6.61 -14.38
C ILE A 7 -3.21 -5.55 -14.23
N SER A 8 -2.80 -4.31 -14.01
CA SER A 8 -3.71 -3.16 -13.99
C SER A 8 -4.47 -3.01 -15.31
N LYS A 9 -5.69 -2.43 -15.28
CA LYS A 9 -6.52 -2.25 -16.50
C LYS A 9 -5.83 -1.47 -17.63
N ASN A 10 -4.88 -0.59 -17.30
CA ASN A 10 -4.08 0.17 -18.28
C ASN A 10 -2.70 -0.44 -18.54
N SER A 11 -2.44 -1.64 -18.03
CA SER A 11 -1.18 -2.39 -18.15
C SER A 11 0.08 -1.67 -17.66
N SER A 12 -0.07 -0.63 -16.83
CA SER A 12 1.07 0.16 -16.33
C SER A 12 1.72 -0.44 -15.08
N VAL A 13 0.97 -1.23 -14.32
CA VAL A 13 1.41 -1.88 -13.09
C VAL A 13 1.09 -3.38 -13.16
N THR A 14 2.03 -4.18 -12.67
CA THR A 14 1.94 -5.64 -12.56
C THR A 14 2.24 -6.06 -11.13
N TRP A 15 1.41 -6.93 -10.56
CA TRP A 15 1.58 -7.52 -9.24
C TRP A 15 1.73 -9.04 -9.35
N SER A 16 2.46 -9.66 -8.43
CA SER A 16 2.66 -11.10 -8.37
C SER A 16 2.29 -11.62 -6.97
N SER A 17 1.69 -12.80 -6.91
CA SER A 17 1.41 -13.50 -5.64
C SER A 17 2.67 -14.00 -4.93
N THR A 18 3.79 -14.04 -5.64
CA THR A 18 5.11 -14.33 -5.06
C THR A 18 5.96 -13.07 -5.00
N SER A 19 6.71 -12.92 -3.91
CA SER A 19 7.75 -11.90 -3.80
C SER A 19 8.64 -11.93 -5.04
N CYS A 20 8.97 -10.76 -5.58
CA CYS A 20 9.94 -10.66 -6.66
C CYS A 20 11.27 -11.26 -6.16
N ASP A 21 11.76 -12.28 -6.86
CA ASP A 21 13.09 -12.87 -6.64
C ASP A 21 14.16 -11.84 -6.99
N HIS A 22 14.35 -10.85 -6.12
CA HIS A 22 15.56 -10.08 -6.10
C HIS A 22 16.61 -10.97 -5.46
N HIS A 23 17.24 -11.81 -6.29
CA HIS A 23 18.47 -12.51 -5.93
C HIS A 23 19.62 -11.49 -5.82
N GLY A 24 19.47 -10.58 -4.87
CA GLY A 24 20.30 -9.41 -4.63
C GLY A 24 20.53 -9.30 -3.13
N ARG A 25 21.46 -10.15 -2.67
CA ARG A 25 21.94 -10.30 -1.29
C ARG A 25 20.89 -10.85 -0.33
N HIS A 26 21.21 -12.02 0.20
CA HIS A 26 20.67 -12.53 1.45
C HIS A 26 20.50 -11.37 2.45
N ALA A 27 19.25 -10.95 2.67
CA ALA A 27 18.85 -10.25 3.89
C ALA A 27 18.60 -11.27 5.02
N GLU A 28 19.20 -12.46 4.91
CA GLU A 28 19.47 -13.28 6.08
C GLU A 28 20.27 -12.40 7.03
N GLN A 29 19.66 -12.09 8.18
CA GLN A 29 20.28 -11.42 9.33
C GLN A 29 20.35 -9.89 9.35
N ASN A 30 19.44 -9.16 8.70
CA ASN A 30 19.00 -7.91 9.33
C ASN A 30 18.11 -8.26 10.54
N LEU A 31 18.72 -8.91 11.55
CA LEU A 31 18.22 -8.92 12.91
C LEU A 31 18.21 -7.46 13.33
N ILE A 32 17.10 -6.77 13.07
CA ILE A 32 16.87 -5.42 13.55
C ILE A 32 17.00 -5.53 15.07
N LYS A 33 18.13 -5.11 15.63
CA LYS A 33 18.35 -4.96 17.07
C LYS A 33 17.58 -3.74 17.58
N MET A 34 16.31 -3.61 17.21
CA MET A 34 15.41 -2.64 17.80
C MET A 34 14.40 -3.40 18.61
N ASP A 35 14.04 -2.82 19.76
CA ASP A 35 12.93 -3.32 20.54
C ASP A 35 11.68 -3.35 19.66
N PRO A 36 10.96 -4.48 19.60
CA PRO A 36 9.76 -4.58 18.79
C PRO A 36 8.71 -3.60 19.31
N GLY A 37 8.07 -2.87 18.39
CA GLY A 37 7.03 -1.93 18.76
C GLY A 37 6.79 -0.82 17.73
N PRO A 38 5.81 0.05 17.99
CA PRO A 38 5.59 1.23 17.17
C PRO A 38 6.81 2.14 17.23
N THR A 39 7.13 2.77 16.09
CA THR A 39 8.19 3.78 16.05
C THR A 39 7.82 4.98 16.94
N ARG A 40 8.84 5.75 17.36
CA ARG A 40 8.60 6.98 18.13
C ARG A 40 7.66 7.96 17.40
N TYR A 41 7.69 7.95 16.07
CA TYR A 41 6.77 8.73 15.23
C TYR A 41 5.33 8.23 15.36
N ALA A 42 5.09 6.92 15.26
CA ALA A 42 3.75 6.36 15.41
C ALA A 42 3.19 6.64 16.82
N VAL A 43 4.02 6.49 17.86
CA VAL A 43 3.64 6.81 19.25
C VAL A 43 3.20 8.26 19.41
N SER A 44 3.91 9.22 18.82
CA SER A 44 3.57 10.66 18.98
C SER A 44 2.38 11.13 18.14
N HIS A 45 1.87 10.30 17.22
CA HIS A 45 0.78 10.67 16.30
C HIS A 45 -0.48 9.79 16.46
N ALA A 46 -0.40 8.72 17.25
CA ALA A 46 -1.51 7.83 17.59
C ALA A 46 -2.28 8.32 18.84
N ASN A 47 -2.87 9.52 18.76
CA ASN A 47 -3.59 10.16 19.88
C ASN A 47 -4.96 9.52 20.16
N ASP A 48 -5.59 8.98 19.12
CA ASP A 48 -6.89 8.30 19.15
C ASP A 48 -6.96 7.24 18.05
N ILE A 49 -8.00 6.40 18.09
CA ILE A 49 -8.19 5.31 17.12
C ILE A 49 -8.13 5.83 15.67
N VAL A 50 -8.79 6.95 15.35
CA VAL A 50 -8.83 7.50 13.99
C VAL A 50 -7.43 7.94 13.54
N SER A 51 -6.70 8.64 14.40
CA SER A 51 -5.33 9.07 14.12
C SER A 51 -4.39 7.90 13.82
N THR A 52 -4.61 6.72 14.43
CA THR A 52 -3.83 5.51 14.14
C THR A 52 -4.07 4.99 12.72
N PHE A 53 -5.29 5.07 12.21
CA PHE A 53 -5.59 4.71 10.82
C PHE A 53 -4.95 5.68 9.84
N ASN A 54 -4.91 6.98 10.17
CA ASN A 54 -4.32 8.02 9.32
C ASN A 54 -2.80 7.89 9.14
N LEU A 55 -2.11 7.15 10.03
CA LEU A 55 -0.70 6.78 9.83
C LEU A 55 -0.50 5.88 8.60
N PHE A 56 -1.51 5.10 8.22
CA PHE A 56 -1.48 4.17 7.10
C PHE A 56 -2.31 4.69 5.91
N LEU A 57 -3.49 5.23 6.17
CA LEU A 57 -4.36 5.89 5.20
C LEU A 57 -4.00 7.37 5.09
N THR A 58 -2.79 7.63 4.58
CA THR A 58 -2.31 9.01 4.44
C THR A 58 -3.21 9.83 3.50
N PRO A 59 -3.23 11.17 3.63
CA PRO A 59 -3.99 12.05 2.72
C PRO A 59 -3.67 11.83 1.24
N LYS A 60 -2.44 11.39 0.92
CA LYS A 60 -2.04 11.05 -0.44
C LYS A 60 -2.78 9.81 -0.96
N ILE A 61 -2.91 8.77 -0.13
CA ILE A 61 -3.65 7.56 -0.49
C ILE A 61 -5.14 7.87 -0.60
N GLU A 62 -5.69 8.62 0.35
CA GLU A 62 -7.09 9.07 0.31
C GLU A 62 -7.39 9.83 -0.99
N LYS A 63 -6.52 10.77 -1.38
CA LYS A 63 -6.66 11.51 -2.64
C LYS A 63 -6.65 10.60 -3.87
N ILE A 64 -5.74 9.63 -3.93
CA ILE A 64 -5.68 8.66 -5.05
C ILE A 64 -6.98 7.85 -5.11
N THR A 65 -7.47 7.36 -3.96
CA THR A 65 -8.72 6.62 -3.88
C THR A 65 -9.88 7.46 -4.39
N LEU A 66 -10.01 8.71 -3.92
CA LEU A 66 -11.06 9.63 -4.33
C LEU A 66 -11.03 9.89 -5.85
N GLU A 67 -9.86 10.21 -6.41
CA GLU A 67 -9.69 10.49 -7.84
C GLU A 67 -10.07 9.28 -8.70
N MET A 68 -9.60 8.09 -8.32
CA MET A 68 -9.87 6.85 -9.09
C MET A 68 -11.32 6.41 -8.96
N THR A 69 -11.95 6.57 -7.79
CA THR A 69 -13.38 6.31 -7.59
C THR A 69 -14.24 7.25 -8.43
N ASN A 70 -13.93 8.55 -8.43
CA ASN A 70 -14.65 9.53 -9.25
C ASN A 70 -14.50 9.21 -10.74
N ARG A 71 -13.28 8.91 -11.20
CA ARG A 71 -13.03 8.51 -12.59
C ARG A 71 -13.84 7.29 -13.00
N GLU A 72 -13.88 6.25 -12.18
CA GLU A 72 -14.70 5.06 -12.46
C GLU A 72 -16.20 5.39 -12.43
N GLY A 73 -16.64 6.28 -11.54
CA GLY A 73 -18.03 6.77 -11.49
C GLY A 73 -18.44 7.47 -12.78
N PHE A 74 -17.60 8.36 -13.31
CA PHE A 74 -17.82 9.00 -14.62
C PHE A 74 -17.86 7.98 -15.76
N LEU A 75 -16.97 7.00 -15.77
CA LEU A 75 -16.96 5.97 -16.83
C LEU A 75 -18.22 5.08 -16.83
N LYS A 76 -18.84 4.87 -15.66
CA LYS A 76 -20.01 3.99 -15.52
C LYS A 76 -21.36 4.69 -15.68
N TYR A 77 -21.43 5.96 -15.28
CA TYR A 77 -22.69 6.68 -15.15
C TYR A 77 -22.67 8.06 -15.83
N GLY A 78 -21.57 8.43 -16.49
CA GLY A 78 -21.39 9.74 -17.12
C GLY A 78 -21.99 9.86 -18.53
N ASP A 79 -22.41 8.74 -19.14
CA ASP A 79 -23.16 8.75 -20.40
C ASP A 79 -24.66 8.88 -20.09
N GLY A 80 -25.12 10.12 -19.95
CA GLY A 80 -26.53 10.50 -20.07
C GLY A 80 -26.87 10.87 -21.50
#